data_AF-A0A1U7Z014-F1
#
_entry.id   AF-A0A1U7Z014-F1
#
_cell.length_a   1.000
_cell.length_b   1.000
_cell.length_c   1.000
_cell.angle_alpha   90.00
_cell.angle_beta   90.00
_cell.angle_gamma   90.00
#
_symmetry.space_group_name_H-M   'P 1'
#
loop_
_entity.id
_entity.type
_entity.pdbx_description
1 polymer ?
#
loop_
_entity_poly.entity_id
_entity_poly.type
_entity_poly.pdbx_seq_one_letter_code
_entity_poly.pdbx_strand_id
1 'polypeptide(L)'
;MDNGKTFDNRLMNKICNLFSFIQRNSSMYNATANGLVEAFNETLCNLLQKVVSNSKRYLHDRMEEALWAYTTTHNTPTQETPHSLVYGVEAVLQLERQIPSLRLAIQ
;
A
#
# COMPACT_ATOMS: atom_id res chain seq x y z
N MET A 1 -0.84 -14.30 3.72
CA MET A 1 -1.58 -14.14 2.45
C MET A 1 -2.85 -14.97 2.52
N ASP A 2 -3.96 -14.50 1.96
CA ASP A 2 -5.13 -15.38 1.83
C ASP A 2 -4.85 -16.54 0.86
N ASN A 3 -5.74 -17.53 0.83
CA ASN A 3 -5.67 -18.66 -0.11
C ASN A 3 -6.32 -18.32 -1.47
N GLY A 4 -6.36 -17.04 -1.86
CA GLY A 4 -6.85 -16.65 -3.17
C GLY A 4 -6.00 -17.29 -4.27
N LYS A 5 -6.64 -17.79 -5.35
CA LYS A 5 -5.93 -18.41 -6.49
C LYS A 5 -4.86 -17.50 -7.13
N THR A 6 -5.01 -16.19 -6.95
CA THR A 6 -4.03 -15.18 -7.39
C THR A 6 -2.70 -15.31 -6.63
N PHE A 7 -2.75 -15.70 -5.35
CA PHE A 7 -1.59 -15.86 -4.48
C PHE A 7 -1.20 -17.32 -4.26
N ASP A 8 -2.08 -18.26 -4.59
CA ASP A 8 -1.79 -19.70 -4.57
C ASP A 8 -1.85 -20.30 -5.98
N ASN A 9 -0.74 -20.15 -6.72
CA ASN A 9 -0.59 -20.74 -8.04
C ASN A 9 0.87 -21.08 -8.37
N ARG A 10 1.05 -21.85 -9.45
CA ARG A 10 2.37 -22.32 -9.90
C ARG A 10 3.35 -21.18 -10.22
N LEU A 11 2.85 -20.05 -10.73
CA LEU A 11 3.69 -18.89 -11.03
C LEU A 11 4.20 -18.26 -9.72
N MET A 12 3.35 -18.12 -8.71
CA MET A 12 3.75 -17.62 -7.40
C MET A 12 4.80 -18.53 -6.74
N ASN A 13 4.63 -19.86 -6.83
CA ASN A 13 5.63 -20.81 -6.34
C ASN A 13 7.00 -20.65 -7.04
N LYS A 14 7.00 -20.39 -8.36
CA LYS A 14 8.24 -20.11 -9.09
C LYS A 14 8.90 -18.81 -8.61
N ILE A 15 8.12 -17.76 -8.38
CA ILE A 15 8.60 -16.47 -7.86
C ILE A 15 9.20 -16.65 -6.46
N CYS A 16 8.51 -17.36 -5.55
CA CYS A 16 9.00 -17.67 -4.22
C CYS A 16 10.37 -18.37 -4.25
N ASN A 17 10.51 -19.37 -5.12
CA ASN A 17 11.77 -20.10 -5.28
C ASN A 17 12.87 -19.23 -5.90
N LEU A 18 12.53 -18.39 -6.89
CA LEU A 18 13.49 -17.52 -7.56
C LEU A 18 14.11 -16.51 -6.59
N PHE A 19 13.28 -15.89 -5.75
CA PHE A 19 13.72 -14.88 -4.78
C PHE A 19 14.01 -15.45 -3.38
N SER A 20 13.92 -16.78 -3.22
CA SER A 20 14.20 -17.50 -1.97
C SER A 20 13.39 -16.99 -0.76
N PHE A 21 12.14 -16.57 -0.96
CA PHE A 21 11.25 -16.22 0.16
C PHE A 21 10.21 -17.31 0.40
N ILE A 22 9.83 -17.46 1.67
CA ILE A 22 8.81 -18.41 2.10
C ILE A 22 7.48 -17.67 2.20
N GLN A 23 6.55 -18.01 1.32
CA GLN A 23 5.18 -17.52 1.43
C GLN A 23 4.42 -18.26 2.55
N ARG A 24 3.79 -17.49 3.44
CA ARG A 24 2.92 -18.02 4.50
C ARG A 24 1.47 -17.66 4.19
N ASN A 25 0.64 -18.66 3.97
CA ASN A 25 -0.79 -18.48 3.74
C ASN A 25 -1.57 -18.63 5.06
N SER A 26 -2.65 -17.87 5.18
CA SER A 26 -3.61 -18.05 6.28
C SER A 26 -4.28 -19.40 6.13
N SER A 27 -4.60 -20.06 7.24
CA SER A 27 -5.44 -21.26 7.16
C SER A 27 -6.89 -20.85 6.88
N MET A 28 -7.69 -21.76 6.30
CA MET A 28 -9.13 -21.54 6.03
C MET A 28 -9.92 -21.03 7.24
N TYR A 29 -9.46 -21.35 8.46
CA TYR A 29 -10.12 -21.01 9.71
C TYR A 29 -9.44 -19.85 10.47
N ASN A 30 -8.43 -19.19 9.90
CA ASN A 30 -7.70 -18.10 10.55
C ASN A 30 -7.68 -16.83 9.68
N ALA A 31 -8.87 -16.25 9.46
CA ALA A 31 -8.99 -14.92 8.87
C ALA A 31 -8.26 -13.86 9.71
N THR A 32 -8.18 -14.06 11.03
CA THR A 32 -7.50 -13.16 11.98
C THR A 32 -6.02 -12.95 11.64
N ALA A 33 -5.36 -13.93 11.02
CA ALA A 33 -3.97 -13.78 10.55
C ALA A 33 -3.81 -12.67 9.50
N ASN A 34 -4.87 -12.31 8.78
CA ASN A 34 -4.87 -11.20 7.83
C ASN A 34 -5.49 -9.92 8.42
N GLY A 35 -5.90 -9.89 9.69
CA GLY A 35 -6.68 -8.78 10.26
C GLY A 35 -5.99 -7.40 10.17
N LEU A 36 -4.67 -7.34 10.34
CA LEU A 36 -3.91 -6.09 10.14
C LEU A 36 -3.92 -5.63 8.67
N VAL A 37 -3.79 -6.57 7.73
CA VAL A 37 -3.84 -6.29 6.29
C VAL A 37 -5.25 -5.86 5.88
N GLU A 38 -6.28 -6.50 6.43
CA GLU A 38 -7.68 -6.14 6.20
C GLU A 38 -8.01 -4.74 6.71
N ALA A 39 -7.65 -4.42 7.96
CA ALA A 39 -7.86 -3.08 8.53
C ALA A 39 -7.10 -1.98 7.76
N PHE A 40 -5.88 -2.28 7.29
CA PHE A 40 -5.12 -1.40 6.42
C PHE A 40 -5.83 -1.19 5.08
N ASN A 41 -6.23 -2.28 4.42
CA ASN A 41 -6.91 -2.24 3.12
C ASN A 41 -8.23 -1.48 3.21
N GLU A 42 -8.97 -1.63 4.31
CA GLU A 42 -10.21 -0.90 4.58
C GLU A 42 -9.92 0.61 4.72
N THR A 43 -8.91 0.98 5.50
CA THR A 43 -8.50 2.39 5.69
C THR A 43 -8.13 3.03 4.35
N LEU A 44 -7.33 2.33 3.53
CA LEU A 44 -6.92 2.80 2.22
C LEU A 44 -8.11 2.90 1.26
N CYS A 45 -8.99 1.90 1.23
CA CYS A 45 -10.22 1.93 0.43
C CYS A 45 -11.10 3.12 0.81
N ASN A 46 -11.29 3.39 2.10
CA ASN A 46 -12.08 4.52 2.60
C ASN A 46 -11.47 5.87 2.20
N LEU A 47 -10.14 6.00 2.26
CA LEU A 47 -9.44 7.20 1.80
C LEU A 47 -9.62 7.40 0.28
N LEU A 48 -9.41 6.33 -0.49
CA LEU A 48 -9.58 6.34 -1.95
C LEU A 48 -11.01 6.69 -2.36
N GLN A 49 -12.02 6.11 -1.70
CA GLN A 49 -13.42 6.43 -1.97
C GLN A 49 -13.71 7.92 -1.79
N LYS A 50 -13.21 8.53 -0.71
CA LYS A 50 -13.37 9.98 -0.48
C LYS A 50 -12.74 10.81 -1.60
N VAL A 51 -11.53 10.43 -2.02
CA VAL A 51 -10.74 11.18 -3.01
C VAL A 51 -11.22 10.96 -4.47
N VAL A 52 -11.74 9.77 -4.79
CA VAL A 52 -12.13 9.35 -6.16
C VAL A 52 -13.63 9.58 -6.43
N SER A 53 -14.41 9.92 -5.40
CA SER A 53 -15.87 10.11 -5.46
C SER A 53 -16.36 10.96 -6.65
N ASN A 54 -15.53 11.88 -7.15
CA ASN A 54 -15.90 12.84 -8.20
C ASN A 54 -15.39 12.49 -9.62
N SER A 55 -14.50 11.51 -9.83
CA SER A 55 -14.05 11.11 -11.17
C SER A 55 -13.16 9.86 -11.20
N LYS A 56 -13.62 8.80 -11.86
CA LYS A 56 -12.79 7.61 -12.18
C LYS A 56 -11.64 7.90 -13.15
N ARG A 57 -11.70 9.00 -13.91
CA ARG A 57 -10.69 9.34 -14.93
C ARG A 57 -9.32 9.63 -14.33
N TYR A 58 -9.28 10.10 -13.08
CA TYR A 58 -8.05 10.45 -12.37
C TYR A 58 -7.68 9.42 -11.29
N LEU A 59 -8.23 8.20 -11.37
CA LEU A 59 -8.01 7.17 -10.35
C LEU A 59 -6.52 6.95 -10.04
N HIS A 60 -5.66 6.98 -11.07
CA HIS A 60 -4.22 6.78 -10.92
C HIS A 60 -3.56 7.90 -10.10
N ASP A 61 -3.75 9.17 -10.48
CA ASP A 61 -3.21 10.32 -9.77
C ASP A 61 -3.76 10.39 -8.33
N ARG A 62 -5.05 10.10 -8.16
CA ARG A 62 -5.71 10.07 -6.85
C ARG A 62 -5.25 8.92 -5.96
N MET A 63 -4.84 7.80 -6.55
CA MET A 63 -4.23 6.69 -5.80
C MET A 63 -2.90 7.10 -5.20
N GLU A 64 -2.05 7.78 -5.97
CA GLU A 64 -0.78 8.28 -5.48
C GLU A 64 -0.98 9.35 -4.39
N GLU A 65 -1.97 10.23 -4.55
CA GLU A 65 -2.32 11.23 -3.54
C GLU A 65 -2.80 10.62 -2.23
N ALA A 66 -3.66 9.61 -2.30
CA ALA A 66 -4.16 8.90 -1.13
C ALA A 66 -3.03 8.13 -0.43
N LEU A 67 -2.16 7.46 -1.19
CA LEU A 67 -1.01 6.76 -0.62
C LEU A 67 -0.08 7.74 0.11
N TRP A 68 0.20 8.89 -0.50
CA TRP A 68 0.98 9.93 0.18
C TRP A 68 0.33 10.39 1.47
N ALA A 69 -0.94 10.78 1.41
CA ALA A 69 -1.67 11.25 2.59
C ALA A 69 -1.65 10.20 3.71
N TYR A 70 -1.80 8.91 3.38
CA TYR A 70 -1.66 7.85 4.36
C TYR A 70 -0.24 7.80 4.96
N THR A 71 0.80 7.86 4.14
CA THR A 71 2.19 7.74 4.61
C THR A 71 2.66 8.90 5.49
N THR A 72 2.07 10.09 5.35
CA THR A 72 2.51 11.32 6.05
C THR A 72 1.53 11.81 7.11
N THR A 73 0.41 11.12 7.33
CA THR A 73 -0.55 11.48 8.38
C THR A 73 -0.28 10.64 9.63
N HIS A 74 -0.31 11.27 10.80
CA HIS A 74 -0.15 10.55 12.06
C HIS A 74 -1.26 9.51 12.24
N ASN A 75 -0.85 8.29 12.57
CA ASN A 75 -1.79 7.25 12.97
C ASN A 75 -2.14 7.44 14.45
N THR A 76 -3.42 7.57 14.77
CA THR A 76 -3.91 7.76 16.15
C THR A 76 -3.37 6.74 17.17
N PRO A 77 -3.23 5.43 16.84
CA PRO A 77 -2.72 4.46 17.80
C PRO A 77 -1.22 4.62 18.11
N THR A 78 -0.41 5.00 17.11
CA THR A 78 1.06 5.07 17.25
C THR A 78 1.56 6.48 17.50
N GLN A 79 0.74 7.51 17.25
CA GLN A 79 1.11 8.94 17.24
C GLN A 79 2.25 9.28 16.26
N GLU A 80 2.57 8.37 15.36
CA GLU A 80 3.67 8.43 14.40
C GLU A 80 3.12 8.27 12.98
N THR A 81 3.84 8.75 11.98
CA THR A 81 3.47 8.53 10.57
C THR A 81 3.94 7.15 10.12
N PRO A 82 3.23 6.47 9.18
CA PRO A 82 3.74 5.22 8.62
C PRO A 82 5.15 5.35 8.03
N HIS A 83 5.50 6.50 7.46
CA HIS A 83 6.83 6.76 6.93
C HIS A 83 7.90 6.78 8.04
N SER A 84 7.65 7.49 9.15
CA SER A 84 8.60 7.53 10.27
C SER A 84 8.83 6.14 10.87
N LEU A 85 7.80 5.30 10.92
CA LEU A 85 7.92 3.92 11.40
C LEU A 85 8.80 3.04 10.50
N VAL A 86 8.82 3.27 9.19
CA VAL A 86 9.61 2.47 8.24
C VAL A 86 11.05 2.96 8.14
N TYR A 87 11.25 4.28 8.09
CA TYR A 87 12.55 4.88 7.78
C TYR A 87 13.22 5.57 8.98
N GLY A 88 12.54 5.68 10.12
CA GLY A 88 13.03 6.37 11.32
C GLY A 88 13.03 7.91 11.21
N VAL A 89 12.49 8.47 10.12
CA VAL A 89 12.44 9.91 9.86
C VAL A 89 11.11 10.31 9.22
N GLU A 90 10.66 11.52 9.49
CA GLU A 90 9.43 12.05 8.87
C GLU A 90 9.59 12.25 7.36
N ALA A 91 8.47 12.03 6.65
CA ALA A 91 8.44 12.22 5.20
C ALA A 91 8.60 13.70 4.86
N VAL A 92 9.60 14.03 4.06
CA VAL A 92 9.73 15.35 3.43
C VAL A 92 9.13 15.27 2.03
N LEU A 93 8.27 16.23 1.68
CA LEU A 93 7.60 16.25 0.39
C LEU A 93 8.63 16.34 -0.73
N GLN A 94 8.73 15.29 -1.55
CA GLN A 94 9.72 15.24 -2.63
C GLN A 94 9.43 16.32 -3.68
N LEU A 95 10.48 17.01 -4.13
CA LEU A 95 10.43 18.06 -5.17
C LEU A 95 9.72 17.59 -6.45
N GLU A 96 9.83 16.32 -6.79
CA GLU A 96 9.16 15.69 -7.94
C GLU A 96 7.64 15.81 -7.91
N ARG A 97 7.06 15.91 -6.71
CA ARG A 97 5.63 16.10 -6.52
C ARG A 97 5.22 17.58 -6.62
N GLN A 98 6.15 18.50 -6.36
CA GLN A 98 5.94 19.93 -6.55
C GLN A 98 6.22 20.37 -7.99
N ILE A 99 7.11 19.65 -8.69
CA ILE A 99 7.57 19.97 -10.03
C ILE A 99 7.27 18.77 -10.94
N PRO A 100 6.10 18.77 -11.62
CA PRO A 100 5.66 17.65 -12.46
C PRO A 100 6.66 17.28 -13.57
N SER A 101 7.51 18.21 -14.01
CA SER A 101 8.52 17.96 -15.05
C SER A 101 9.67 17.04 -14.60
N LEU A 102 9.94 16.92 -13.30
CA LEU A 102 10.99 16.02 -12.81
C LEU A 102 10.61 14.54 -12.92
N ARG A 103 9.31 14.20 -12.82
CA ARG A 103 8.81 12.84 -13.03
C ARG A 103 9.07 12.31 -14.44
N LEU A 104 8.99 13.17 -15.46
CA LEU A 104 9.20 12.81 -16.86
C LEU A 104 10.67 12.57 -17.22
N ALA A 105 11.62 13.02 -16.38
CA ALA A 105 13.04 12.91 -16.64
C ALA A 105 13.66 11.57 -16.18
N ILE A 106 12.90 10.72 -15.50
CA ILE A 106 13.37 9.45 -14.91
C ILE A 106 12.88 8.21 -15.72
N GLN A 107 12.11 8.39 -16.79
CA GLN A 107 11.74 7.31 -17.73
C GLN A 107 12.75 7.17 -18.87
#